data_AF-A0A8S4QRA1-F1
#
_entry.id   AF-A0A8S4QRA1-F1
#
_cell.length_a   1.000
_cell.length_b   1.000
_cell.length_c   1.000
_cell.angle_alpha   90.00
_cell.angle_beta   90.00
_cell.angle_gamma   90.00
#
_symmetry.space_group_name_H-M   'P 1'
#
loop_
_entity.id
_entity.type
_entity.pdbx_description
1 polymer ?
#
loop_
_entity_poly.entity_id
_entity_poly.type
_entity_poly.pdbx_seq_one_letter_code
_entity_poly.pdbx_strand_id
1 'polypeptide(L)'
;MHVPCFALFYFGIKAIDLNAFKAINESGLVYDGGLVVGPMFETNDPHVYGAGPCVRYSRRLYAPDRLHKYYCSEDVGEALARQLLLKLDPFMAGRTDLEELDNTHRYSSSLLAYRESRASFGSSGRLSNSAMKSRWQPVTKFESPIVQMATLPGPLYYMMLRKPGRRVPMAVQLLLPRQGHTLITNKRGNYFRLQINSLHCVESISCLSKKPFSCDNFTQLYGKHEAYFNNLLVRYNINLIDDLFDYFTKPWTAAFFQEPFTTMLNDIYEHGGNTVYDVVKTKFNEFYEGQRAESVTEELSAFIFNESCKECGQNEVLHHDADIFWKAVGGERIVFKNLTRYLHKNAVANPHYAVPDMQFI
;
A
#
# COMPACT_ATOMS: atom_id res chain seq x y z
N MET A 1 -32.29 5.17 -36.01
CA MET A 1 -32.65 5.82 -34.72
C MET A 1 -31.77 7.05 -34.58
N HIS A 2 -32.36 8.25 -34.50
CA HIS A 2 -31.65 9.49 -34.26
C HIS A 2 -32.12 10.01 -32.89
N VAL A 3 -31.20 10.11 -31.92
CA VAL A 3 -31.51 10.62 -30.58
C VAL A 3 -30.96 12.04 -30.50
N PRO A 4 -31.79 13.08 -30.35
CA PRO A 4 -31.29 14.43 -30.17
C PRO A 4 -30.60 14.53 -28.79
N CYS A 5 -29.28 14.73 -28.78
CA CYS A 5 -28.51 14.90 -27.57
C CYS A 5 -27.45 16.01 -27.75
N PHE A 6 -27.19 16.76 -26.67
CA PHE A 6 -26.12 17.78 -26.66
C PHE A 6 -24.72 17.16 -26.69
N ALA A 7 -24.53 16.04 -25.96
CA ALA A 7 -23.29 15.27 -25.96
C ALA A 7 -23.59 13.78 -25.69
N LEU A 8 -22.81 12.90 -26.33
CA LEU A 8 -22.84 11.46 -26.10
C LEU A 8 -21.55 11.02 -25.42
N PHE A 9 -21.65 10.52 -24.20
CA PHE A 9 -20.53 9.91 -23.48
C PHE A 9 -20.62 8.39 -23.59
N TYR A 10 -19.76 7.80 -24.40
CA TYR A 10 -19.70 6.36 -24.59
C TYR A 10 -18.74 5.70 -23.59
N PHE A 11 -19.30 4.97 -22.62
CA PHE A 11 -18.53 4.20 -21.63
C PHE A 11 -18.36 2.74 -22.06
N GLY A 12 -17.80 2.54 -23.25
CA GLY A 12 -17.54 1.21 -23.79
C GLY A 12 -16.40 0.47 -23.10
N ILE A 13 -16.30 -0.83 -23.40
CA ILE A 13 -15.16 -1.64 -23.01
C ILE A 13 -13.92 -1.10 -23.71
N LYS A 14 -12.88 -0.77 -22.93
CA LYS A 14 -11.58 -0.36 -23.48
C LYS A 14 -10.91 -1.59 -24.10
N ALA A 15 -10.68 -1.54 -25.40
CA ALA A 15 -9.92 -2.54 -26.15
C ALA A 15 -8.52 -2.01 -26.50
N ILE A 16 -7.65 -2.91 -26.95
CA ILE A 16 -6.35 -2.53 -27.52
C ILE A 16 -6.55 -1.79 -28.84
N ASP A 17 -5.64 -0.89 -29.18
CA ASP A 17 -5.62 -0.27 -30.51
C ASP A 17 -5.40 -1.33 -31.60
N LEU A 18 -6.10 -1.16 -32.73
CA LEU A 18 -6.07 -2.12 -33.84
C LEU A 18 -4.68 -2.23 -34.46
N ASN A 19 -3.95 -1.12 -34.55
CA ASN A 19 -2.59 -1.12 -35.09
C ASN A 19 -1.62 -1.84 -34.16
N ALA A 20 -1.75 -1.62 -32.84
CA ALA A 20 -0.96 -2.32 -31.85
C ALA A 20 -1.24 -3.83 -31.86
N PHE A 21 -2.51 -4.24 -31.96
CA PHE A 21 -2.88 -5.64 -32.10
C PHE A 21 -2.29 -6.29 -33.36
N LYS A 22 -2.39 -5.60 -34.49
CA LYS A 22 -1.81 -6.05 -35.76
C LYS A 22 -0.29 -6.22 -35.65
N ALA A 23 0.42 -5.25 -35.10
CA ALA A 23 1.86 -5.29 -34.91
C ALA A 23 2.32 -6.44 -33.96
N ILE A 24 1.57 -6.71 -32.90
CA ILE A 24 1.86 -7.83 -31.98
C ILE A 24 1.73 -9.18 -32.69
N ASN A 25 0.68 -9.36 -33.49
CA ASN A 25 0.46 -10.60 -34.22
C ASN A 25 1.48 -10.79 -35.36
N GLU A 26 1.79 -9.72 -36.10
CA GLU A 26 2.76 -9.76 -37.20
C GLU A 26 4.19 -9.99 -36.71
N SER A 27 4.52 -9.59 -35.48
CA SER A 27 5.81 -9.87 -34.85
C SER A 27 5.92 -11.28 -34.25
N GLY A 28 4.88 -12.12 -34.34
CA GLY A 28 4.89 -13.49 -33.81
C GLY A 28 4.86 -13.57 -32.28
N LEU A 29 4.48 -12.48 -31.61
CA LEU A 29 4.30 -12.45 -30.16
C LEU A 29 2.97 -13.12 -29.78
N VAL A 30 2.96 -13.80 -28.64
CA VAL A 30 1.77 -14.53 -28.17
C VAL A 30 0.75 -13.55 -27.60
N TYR A 31 -0.45 -13.56 -28.18
CA TYR A 31 -1.59 -12.73 -27.74
C TYR A 31 -2.78 -13.59 -27.31
N ASP A 32 -3.26 -13.40 -26.08
CA ASP A 32 -4.40 -14.13 -25.50
C ASP A 32 -5.31 -13.15 -24.72
N GLY A 33 -5.99 -12.27 -25.47
CA GLY A 33 -6.73 -11.14 -24.88
C GLY A 33 -5.84 -10.06 -24.26
N GLY A 34 -4.54 -10.12 -24.56
CA GLY A 34 -3.46 -9.26 -24.10
C GLY A 34 -2.11 -9.89 -24.47
N LEU A 35 -1.05 -9.08 -24.51
CA LEU A 35 0.33 -9.54 -24.74
C LEU A 35 0.74 -10.47 -23.58
N VAL A 36 1.08 -11.72 -23.89
CA VAL A 36 1.41 -12.72 -22.88
C VAL A 36 2.84 -12.54 -22.39
N VAL A 37 3.00 -12.36 -21.09
CA VAL A 37 4.31 -12.20 -20.43
C VAL A 37 4.56 -13.22 -19.32
N GLY A 38 5.84 -13.46 -19.06
CA GLY A 38 6.34 -14.20 -17.92
C GLY A 38 6.34 -13.39 -16.61
N PRO A 39 6.87 -13.95 -15.52
CA PRO A 39 6.91 -13.30 -14.20
C PRO A 39 7.81 -12.05 -14.20
N MET A 40 8.85 -12.03 -15.05
CA MET A 40 9.80 -10.91 -15.21
C MET A 40 9.49 -10.04 -16.43
N PHE A 41 8.22 -9.93 -16.84
CA PHE A 41 7.76 -9.12 -17.98
C PHE A 41 8.30 -9.53 -19.35
N GLU A 42 8.98 -10.67 -19.44
CA GLU A 42 9.52 -11.24 -20.68
C GLU A 42 8.41 -11.82 -21.56
N THR A 43 8.53 -11.67 -22.88
CA THR A 43 7.60 -12.30 -23.84
C THR A 43 8.17 -13.64 -24.36
N ASN A 44 7.63 -14.16 -25.46
CA ASN A 44 8.22 -15.32 -26.15
C ASN A 44 9.63 -15.02 -26.68
N ASP A 45 9.88 -13.77 -27.07
CA ASP A 45 11.20 -13.30 -27.49
C ASP A 45 12.00 -12.80 -26.25
N PRO A 46 13.21 -13.34 -25.99
CA PRO A 46 14.07 -12.91 -24.88
C PRO A 46 14.46 -11.42 -24.88
N HIS A 47 14.38 -10.75 -26.02
CA HIS A 47 14.74 -9.34 -26.17
C HIS A 47 13.53 -8.40 -26.13
N VAL A 48 12.31 -8.93 -26.12
CA VAL A 48 11.07 -8.14 -26.09
C VAL A 48 10.37 -8.32 -24.75
N TYR A 49 10.11 -7.20 -24.09
CA TYR A 49 9.43 -7.15 -22.80
C TYR A 49 8.11 -6.40 -22.93
N GLY A 50 7.14 -6.76 -22.08
CA GLY A 50 5.81 -6.17 -22.06
C GLY A 50 5.39 -5.69 -20.67
N ALA A 51 5.01 -4.42 -20.56
CA ALA A 51 4.37 -3.85 -19.37
C ALA A 51 3.12 -3.03 -19.73
N GLY A 52 2.22 -2.85 -18.76
CA GLY A 52 1.05 -1.97 -18.90
C GLY A 52 -0.29 -2.68 -19.17
N PRO A 53 -1.36 -1.92 -19.45
CA PRO A 53 -2.75 -2.42 -19.44
C PRO A 53 -3.07 -3.48 -20.50
N CYS A 54 -2.29 -3.53 -21.59
CA CYS A 54 -2.44 -4.50 -22.67
C CYS A 54 -1.81 -5.86 -22.37
N VAL A 55 -1.16 -6.02 -21.22
CA VAL A 55 -0.37 -7.20 -20.87
C VAL A 55 -1.17 -8.16 -19.99
N ARG A 56 -0.91 -9.46 -20.18
CA ARG A 56 -1.48 -10.56 -19.42
C ARG A 56 -0.39 -11.55 -19.03
N TYR A 57 -0.41 -12.03 -17.79
CA TYR A 57 0.49 -13.09 -17.37
C TYR A 57 0.15 -14.42 -18.04
N SER A 58 1.17 -15.21 -18.33
CA SER A 58 1.02 -16.59 -18.81
C SER A 58 0.10 -17.39 -17.90
N ARG A 59 -0.80 -18.19 -18.48
CA ARG A 59 -1.76 -19.04 -17.74
C ARG A 59 -1.07 -19.98 -16.75
N ARG A 60 0.18 -20.36 -17.02
CA ARG A 60 1.04 -21.19 -16.15
C ARG A 60 1.29 -20.57 -14.77
N LEU A 61 1.19 -19.24 -14.65
CA LEU A 61 1.39 -18.51 -13.41
C LEU A 61 0.12 -18.45 -12.55
N TYR A 62 -1.03 -18.93 -13.05
CA TYR A 62 -2.32 -18.95 -12.34
C TYR A 62 -2.71 -17.59 -11.72
N ALA A 63 -2.40 -16.48 -12.41
CA ALA A 63 -2.60 -15.13 -11.91
C ALA A 63 -3.59 -14.28 -12.75
N PRO A 64 -4.82 -14.75 -13.05
CA PRO A 64 -5.78 -14.00 -13.87
C PRO A 64 -6.33 -12.74 -13.19
N ASP A 65 -6.24 -12.67 -11.86
CA ASP A 65 -6.72 -11.55 -11.06
C ASP A 65 -5.67 -10.44 -10.91
N ARG A 66 -4.41 -10.74 -11.23
CA ARG A 66 -3.27 -9.83 -11.09
C ARG A 66 -2.85 -9.27 -12.45
N LEU A 67 -3.78 -8.68 -13.19
CA LEU A 67 -3.47 -8.03 -14.48
C LEU A 67 -2.94 -6.61 -14.25
N HIS A 68 -1.93 -6.20 -15.02
CA HIS A 68 -1.34 -4.86 -14.96
C HIS A 68 -2.37 -3.73 -15.11
N LYS A 69 -3.48 -3.94 -15.84
CA LYS A 69 -4.57 -2.96 -15.97
C LYS A 69 -5.23 -2.57 -14.64
N TYR A 70 -5.03 -3.36 -13.59
CA TYR A 70 -5.59 -3.12 -12.27
C TYR A 70 -4.61 -2.44 -11.30
N TYR A 71 -3.39 -2.12 -11.75
CA TYR A 71 -2.32 -1.54 -10.95
C TYR A 71 -1.89 -0.18 -11.51
N CYS A 72 -1.14 0.59 -10.72
CA CYS A 72 -0.56 1.84 -11.19
C CYS A 72 0.47 1.57 -12.30
N SER A 73 0.40 2.33 -13.40
CA SER A 73 1.33 2.17 -14.52
C SER A 73 2.76 2.57 -14.17
N GLU A 74 2.93 3.50 -13.24
CA GLU A 74 4.25 3.97 -12.79
C GLU A 74 5.00 2.84 -12.09
N ASP A 75 4.39 2.19 -11.10
CA ASP A 75 4.97 1.03 -10.41
C ASP A 75 5.31 -0.13 -11.36
N VAL A 76 4.41 -0.43 -12.30
CA VAL A 76 4.63 -1.50 -13.27
C VAL A 76 5.81 -1.15 -14.19
N GLY A 77 5.90 0.11 -14.60
CA GLY A 77 7.02 0.62 -15.41
C GLY A 77 8.34 0.61 -14.65
N GLU A 78 8.33 1.01 -13.38
CA GLU A 78 9.50 0.97 -12.51
C GLU A 78 9.99 -0.47 -12.31
N ALA A 79 9.08 -1.41 -12.05
CA ALA A 79 9.42 -2.83 -11.92
C ALA A 79 10.05 -3.39 -13.21
N LEU A 80 9.51 -3.04 -14.39
CA LEU A 80 10.11 -3.41 -15.67
C LEU A 80 11.50 -2.77 -15.85
N ALA A 81 11.64 -1.49 -15.54
CA ALA A 81 12.89 -0.76 -15.67
C ALA A 81 14.00 -1.38 -14.82
N ARG A 82 13.70 -1.80 -13.58
CA ARG A 82 14.66 -2.53 -12.73
C ARG A 82 15.14 -3.83 -13.36
N GLN A 83 14.25 -4.58 -14.01
CA GLN A 83 14.64 -5.81 -14.72
C GLN A 83 15.54 -5.51 -15.92
N LEU A 84 15.24 -4.44 -16.67
CA LEU A 84 16.06 -4.00 -17.79
C LEU A 84 17.44 -3.52 -17.33
N LEU A 85 17.53 -2.78 -16.22
CA LEU A 85 18.80 -2.31 -15.66
C LEU A 85 19.73 -3.47 -15.31
N LEU A 86 19.21 -4.56 -14.72
CA LEU A 86 20.00 -5.76 -14.43
C LEU A 86 20.59 -6.43 -15.69
N LYS A 87 19.98 -6.21 -16.85
CA LYS A 87 20.43 -6.76 -18.14
C LYS A 87 21.33 -5.81 -18.92
N LEU A 88 21.09 -4.51 -18.82
CA LEU A 88 21.77 -3.47 -19.61
C LEU A 88 23.03 -2.94 -18.93
N ASP A 89 23.04 -2.85 -17.60
CA ASP A 89 24.18 -2.28 -16.87
C ASP A 89 25.19 -3.39 -16.47
N PRO A 90 26.39 -3.41 -17.05
CA PRO A 90 27.42 -4.41 -16.73
C PRO A 90 27.93 -4.30 -15.29
N PHE A 91 27.78 -3.15 -14.63
CA PHE A 91 28.15 -2.97 -13.22
C PHE A 91 27.10 -3.53 -12.26
N MET A 92 25.86 -3.68 -12.72
CA MET A 92 24.75 -4.31 -11.99
C MET A 92 24.63 -5.81 -12.27
N ALA A 93 25.09 -6.28 -13.43
CA ALA A 93 25.01 -7.68 -13.88
C ALA A 93 25.70 -8.69 -12.94
N GLY A 94 26.61 -8.25 -12.07
CA GLY A 94 27.31 -9.09 -11.08
C GLY A 94 26.64 -9.16 -9.71
N ARG A 95 25.56 -8.39 -9.47
CA ARG A 95 24.83 -8.34 -8.21
C ARG A 95 23.59 -9.25 -8.24
N THR A 96 23.79 -10.56 -8.38
CA THR A 96 22.70 -11.56 -8.29
C THR A 96 22.19 -11.79 -6.86
N ASP A 97 22.94 -11.30 -5.88
CA ASP A 97 22.66 -11.47 -4.44
C ASP A 97 22.31 -10.13 -3.78
N LEU A 98 21.81 -9.15 -4.55
CA LEU A 98 21.13 -8.03 -3.92
C LEU A 98 19.86 -8.59 -3.30
N GLU A 99 19.99 -8.83 -2.00
CA GLU A 99 18.99 -8.58 -0.97
C GLU A 99 17.77 -7.89 -1.55
N GLU A 100 16.60 -8.46 -1.27
CA GLU A 100 15.29 -7.80 -1.27
C GLU A 100 15.47 -6.29 -1.04
N LEU A 101 15.77 -5.53 -2.09
CA LEU A 101 16.05 -4.12 -1.99
C LEU A 101 14.67 -3.51 -1.91
N ASP A 102 14.15 -3.61 -0.70
CA ASP A 102 13.01 -2.93 -0.17
C ASP A 102 11.97 -2.67 -1.26
N ASN A 103 11.19 -3.71 -1.55
CA ASN A 103 9.81 -3.50 -2.00
C ASN A 103 8.99 -2.85 -0.86
N THR A 104 9.57 -1.90 -0.13
CA THR A 104 8.84 -0.89 0.63
C THR A 104 8.19 0.00 -0.40
N HIS A 105 7.08 -0.51 -0.95
CA HIS A 105 6.16 0.31 -1.71
C HIS A 105 5.86 1.54 -0.87
N ARG A 106 5.92 2.73 -1.49
CA ARG A 106 5.65 4.05 -0.87
C ARG A 106 4.33 4.08 -0.05
N TYR A 107 3.46 3.10 -0.30
CA TYR A 107 2.11 2.95 0.24
C TYR A 107 1.85 1.63 0.99
N SER A 108 2.88 0.80 1.20
CA SER A 108 2.71 -0.45 1.96
C SER A 108 2.32 -0.09 3.40
N SER A 109 1.15 -0.57 3.83
CA SER A 109 0.70 -0.50 5.22
C SER A 109 1.60 -1.31 6.16
N SER A 110 2.32 -2.28 5.59
CA SER A 110 3.44 -2.97 6.20
C SER A 110 4.73 -2.31 5.74
N LEU A 111 5.23 -1.34 6.50
CA LEU A 111 6.66 -0.96 6.42
C LEU A 111 7.59 -2.15 6.71
N LEU A 112 7.01 -3.26 7.18
CA LEU A 112 7.61 -4.58 7.17
C LEU A 112 7.62 -5.12 5.74
N ALA A 113 8.78 -5.11 5.10
CA ALA A 113 9.07 -6.12 4.10
C ALA A 113 8.75 -7.47 4.75
N TYR A 114 7.69 -8.14 4.29
CA TYR A 114 7.42 -9.51 4.68
C TYR A 114 8.58 -10.31 4.11
N ARG A 115 9.63 -10.49 4.90
CA ARG A 115 10.72 -11.41 4.65
C ARG A 115 10.09 -12.78 4.62
N GLU A 116 9.57 -13.18 3.45
CA GLU A 116 9.00 -14.51 3.26
C GLU A 116 10.08 -15.47 3.73
N SER A 117 9.76 -16.25 4.76
CA SER A 117 10.65 -17.28 5.29
C SER A 117 10.87 -18.30 4.18
N ARG A 118 11.83 -18.05 3.29
CA ARG A 118 12.33 -19.05 2.38
C ARG A 118 13.09 -20.03 3.24
N ALA A 119 12.52 -21.23 3.37
CA ALA A 119 13.28 -22.40 3.75
C ALA A 119 14.59 -22.40 2.96
N SER A 120 15.69 -22.33 3.71
CA SER A 120 17.06 -22.29 3.23
C SER A 120 17.40 -23.65 2.61
N PHE A 121 17.07 -23.81 1.33
CA PHE A 121 17.60 -24.91 0.53
C PHE A 121 18.95 -24.46 -0.02
N GLY A 122 20.00 -25.18 0.40
CA GLY A 122 21.40 -24.84 0.21
C GLY A 122 21.77 -24.41 -1.22
N SER A 123 22.55 -23.33 -1.27
CA SER A 123 23.28 -22.89 -2.46
C SER A 123 24.36 -23.92 -2.78
N SER A 124 24.09 -24.77 -3.77
CA SER A 124 25.11 -25.54 -4.49
C SER A 124 24.52 -26.02 -5.81
N GLY A 125 24.74 -25.25 -6.87
CA GLY A 125 24.48 -25.68 -8.25
C GLY A 125 24.16 -24.52 -9.17
N ARG A 126 25.09 -24.20 -10.09
CA ARG A 126 24.79 -23.41 -11.29
C ARG A 126 23.82 -24.21 -12.15
N LEU A 127 22.52 -24.05 -11.89
CA LEU A 127 21.46 -24.70 -12.65
C LEU A 127 21.27 -23.95 -13.97
N SER A 128 21.21 -24.72 -15.06
CA SER A 128 20.87 -24.25 -16.41
C SER A 128 19.56 -23.44 -16.40
N ASN A 129 19.56 -22.30 -17.10
CA ASN A 129 18.39 -21.41 -17.31
C ASN A 129 17.13 -22.14 -17.80
N SER A 130 17.26 -23.35 -18.36
CA SER A 130 16.12 -24.17 -18.80
C SER A 130 15.32 -24.76 -17.63
N ALA A 131 15.97 -25.16 -16.53
CA ALA A 131 15.31 -25.78 -15.38
C ALA A 131 14.51 -24.79 -14.52
N MET A 132 14.88 -23.51 -14.51
CA MET A 132 14.14 -22.45 -13.82
C MET A 132 12.80 -22.10 -14.48
N LYS A 133 12.67 -22.27 -15.81
CA LYS A 133 11.42 -22.00 -16.57
C LYS A 133 10.30 -23.00 -16.31
N SER A 134 10.60 -24.15 -15.69
CA SER A 134 9.60 -25.18 -15.37
C SER A 134 9.05 -25.09 -13.95
N ARG A 135 9.69 -24.30 -13.07
CA ARG A 135 9.23 -24.11 -11.69
C ARG A 135 8.23 -22.96 -11.64
N TRP A 136 7.13 -23.14 -10.90
CA TRP A 136 6.19 -22.05 -10.64
C TRP A 136 6.92 -20.89 -9.95
N GLN A 137 6.69 -19.67 -10.41
CA GLN A 137 7.27 -18.45 -9.85
C GLN A 137 6.14 -17.49 -9.46
N PRO A 138 6.23 -16.84 -8.29
CA PRO A 138 5.25 -15.86 -7.89
C PRO A 138 5.34 -14.62 -8.78
N VAL A 139 4.18 -14.03 -9.05
CA VAL A 139 4.06 -12.77 -9.78
C VAL A 139 4.32 -11.59 -8.84
N THR A 140 4.93 -10.52 -9.36
CA THR A 140 5.15 -9.28 -8.62
C THR A 140 3.84 -8.72 -8.07
N LYS A 141 3.87 -8.31 -6.80
CA LYS A 141 2.73 -7.66 -6.14
C LYS A 141 2.91 -6.15 -6.27
N PHE A 142 1.81 -5.44 -6.53
CA PHE A 142 1.80 -3.98 -6.59
C PHE A 142 0.73 -3.47 -5.63
N GLU A 143 1.11 -2.55 -4.75
CA GLU A 143 0.26 -2.09 -3.65
C GLU A 143 -0.08 -0.60 -3.73
N SER A 144 0.51 0.14 -4.67
CA SER A 144 0.21 1.56 -4.88
C SER A 144 -1.28 1.81 -5.16
N PRO A 145 -1.82 2.91 -4.64
CA PRO A 145 -3.18 3.30 -4.92
C PRO A 145 -3.32 3.74 -6.37
N ILE A 146 -4.55 3.60 -6.88
CA ILE A 146 -4.92 4.20 -8.17
C ILE A 146 -5.64 5.50 -7.88
N VAL A 147 -5.04 6.60 -8.35
CA VAL A 147 -5.59 7.95 -8.23
C VAL A 147 -6.23 8.36 -9.55
N GLN A 148 -7.45 8.85 -9.49
CA GLN A 148 -8.19 9.43 -10.61
C GLN A 148 -8.62 10.83 -10.23
N MET A 149 -8.29 11.80 -11.08
CA MET A 149 -8.61 13.21 -10.87
C MET A 149 -9.41 13.72 -12.05
N ALA A 150 -10.38 14.58 -11.78
CA ALA A 150 -11.16 15.25 -12.82
C ALA A 150 -11.63 16.62 -12.34
N THR A 151 -11.59 17.62 -13.23
CA THR A 151 -12.29 18.88 -13.05
C THR A 151 -13.63 18.78 -13.75
N LEU A 152 -14.71 18.74 -12.96
CA LEU A 152 -16.07 18.66 -13.46
C LEU A 152 -16.56 20.06 -13.88
N PRO A 153 -17.56 20.14 -14.78
CA PRO A 153 -18.20 21.41 -15.13
C PRO A 153 -18.75 22.10 -13.87
N GLY A 154 -18.40 23.36 -13.65
CA GLY A 154 -18.89 24.14 -12.51
C GLY A 154 -17.90 24.31 -11.33
N PRO A 155 -16.69 24.80 -11.60
CA PRO A 155 -15.46 24.63 -10.79
C PRO A 155 -15.52 23.57 -9.67
N LEU A 156 -15.69 22.30 -10.06
CA LEU A 156 -15.78 21.18 -9.13
C LEU A 156 -14.56 20.28 -9.31
N TYR A 157 -13.77 20.13 -8.26
CA TYR A 157 -12.59 19.28 -8.21
C TYR A 157 -12.96 17.92 -7.64
N TYR A 158 -12.79 16.87 -8.43
CA TYR A 158 -13.05 15.49 -8.05
C TYR A 158 -11.75 14.71 -7.98
N MET A 159 -11.57 13.98 -6.87
CA MET A 159 -10.48 13.02 -6.68
C MET A 159 -11.07 11.71 -6.18
N MET A 160 -10.62 10.61 -6.78
CA MET A 160 -10.90 9.26 -6.32
C MET A 160 -9.58 8.51 -6.17
N LEU A 161 -9.33 8.03 -4.97
CA LEU A 161 -8.22 7.16 -4.65
C LEU A 161 -8.79 5.82 -4.20
N ARG A 162 -8.24 4.74 -4.73
CA ARG A 162 -8.70 3.38 -4.44
C ARG A 162 -7.53 2.41 -4.35
N LYS A 163 -7.75 1.31 -3.63
CA LYS A 163 -6.84 0.17 -3.66
C LYS A 163 -6.62 -0.36 -5.08
N PRO A 164 -5.41 -0.86 -5.37
CA PRO A 164 -5.16 -1.57 -6.61
C PRO A 164 -6.01 -2.84 -6.67
N GLY A 165 -6.32 -3.26 -7.88
CA GLY A 165 -7.17 -4.43 -8.12
C GLY A 165 -8.42 -4.13 -8.94
N ARG A 166 -9.28 -5.14 -9.01
CA ARG A 166 -10.53 -5.11 -9.77
C ARG A 166 -11.47 -4.05 -9.21
N ARG A 167 -12.04 -3.24 -10.10
CA ARG A 167 -13.06 -2.25 -9.72
C ARG A 167 -14.33 -2.99 -9.31
N VAL A 168 -14.62 -2.99 -8.02
CA VAL A 168 -15.90 -3.44 -7.48
C VAL A 168 -16.83 -2.23 -7.41
N PRO A 169 -18.04 -2.29 -7.98
CA PRO A 169 -19.02 -1.23 -7.82
C PRO A 169 -19.33 -1.00 -6.35
N MET A 170 -19.46 0.27 -5.99
CA MET A 170 -19.68 0.71 -4.61
C MET A 170 -20.89 0.04 -3.96
N ALA A 171 -22.01 -0.10 -4.69
CA ALA A 171 -23.20 -0.77 -4.19
C ALA A 171 -22.95 -2.23 -3.81
N VAL A 172 -22.05 -2.92 -4.53
CA VAL A 172 -21.64 -4.29 -4.22
C VAL A 172 -20.67 -4.31 -3.05
N GLN A 173 -19.77 -3.33 -2.98
CA GLN A 173 -18.82 -3.20 -1.87
C GLN A 173 -19.55 -3.06 -0.53
N LEU A 174 -20.68 -2.36 -0.50
CA LEU A 174 -21.56 -2.22 0.68
C LEU A 174 -22.32 -3.49 1.10
N LEU A 175 -22.25 -4.56 0.30
CA LEU A 175 -22.89 -5.83 0.62
C LEU A 175 -21.88 -6.92 1.02
N LEU A 176 -20.58 -6.65 0.89
CA LEU A 176 -19.54 -7.64 1.19
C LEU A 176 -19.37 -7.84 2.71
N PRO A 177 -19.19 -9.09 3.18
CA PRO A 177 -18.85 -9.34 4.59
C PRO A 177 -17.46 -8.76 4.89
N ARG A 178 -17.26 -8.21 6.10
CA ARG A 178 -16.04 -7.48 6.53
C ARG A 178 -15.79 -6.16 5.80
N GLN A 179 -16.83 -5.36 5.60
CA GLN A 179 -16.62 -3.94 5.33
C GLN A 179 -16.01 -3.32 6.58
N GLY A 180 -14.88 -2.65 6.40
CA GLY A 180 -14.42 -1.73 7.44
C GLY A 180 -15.30 -0.48 7.50
N HIS A 181 -14.78 0.59 8.08
CA HIS A 181 -15.58 1.77 8.41
C HIS A 181 -15.63 2.77 7.26
N THR A 182 -16.82 3.29 6.96
CA THR A 182 -16.99 4.37 5.97
C THR A 182 -17.33 5.69 6.67
N LEU A 183 -16.41 6.64 6.64
CA LEU A 183 -16.59 7.98 7.18
C LEU A 183 -17.03 8.91 6.04
N ILE A 184 -18.13 9.63 6.23
CA ILE A 184 -18.74 10.47 5.19
C ILE A 184 -19.01 11.84 5.79
N THR A 185 -18.46 12.86 5.17
CA THR A 185 -18.66 14.25 5.56
C THR A 185 -19.17 15.05 4.38
N ASN A 186 -20.32 15.68 4.57
CA ASN A 186 -20.94 16.55 3.56
C ASN A 186 -21.23 17.91 4.19
N LYS A 187 -20.27 18.83 4.11
CA LYS A 187 -20.41 20.19 4.64
C LYS A 187 -19.98 21.22 3.59
N ARG A 188 -20.70 22.34 3.53
CA ARG A 188 -20.38 23.50 2.68
C ARG A 188 -20.27 23.18 1.17
N GLY A 189 -20.95 22.14 0.70
CA GLY A 189 -20.85 21.67 -0.70
C GLY A 189 -19.56 20.91 -1.01
N ASN A 190 -18.82 20.51 0.02
CA ASN A 190 -17.69 19.60 -0.08
C ASN A 190 -18.12 18.22 0.41
N TYR A 191 -17.87 17.21 -0.41
CA TYR A 191 -18.10 15.82 -0.08
C TYR A 191 -16.74 15.15 0.12
N PHE A 192 -16.52 14.62 1.32
CA PHE A 192 -15.37 13.82 1.63
C PHE A 192 -15.85 12.46 2.10
N ARG A 193 -15.31 11.41 1.51
CA ARG A 193 -15.58 10.05 1.92
C ARG A 193 -14.28 9.28 2.08
N LEU A 194 -14.10 8.72 3.26
CA LEU A 194 -12.97 7.89 3.63
C LEU A 194 -13.47 6.47 3.90
N GLN A 195 -12.87 5.48 3.25
CA GLN A 195 -13.10 4.07 3.57
C GLN A 195 -11.87 3.52 4.26
N ILE A 196 -12.10 2.93 5.42
CA ILE A 196 -11.12 2.22 6.23
C ILE A 196 -11.41 0.72 6.08
N ASN A 197 -10.38 -0.10 5.97
CA ASN A 197 -10.49 -1.55 5.88
C ASN A 197 -10.78 -2.18 7.26
N SER A 198 -11.09 -3.47 7.32
CA SER A 198 -11.24 -4.21 8.59
C SER A 198 -9.95 -4.26 9.42
N LEU A 199 -8.80 -3.97 8.80
CA LEU A 199 -7.50 -3.83 9.47
C LEU A 199 -7.24 -2.40 9.94
N HIS A 200 -8.27 -1.54 9.96
CA HIS A 200 -8.16 -0.13 10.37
C HIS A 200 -7.17 0.71 9.54
N CYS A 201 -6.80 0.26 8.34
CA CYS A 201 -6.00 1.01 7.37
C CYS A 201 -6.86 1.75 6.34
N VAL A 202 -6.43 2.92 5.90
CA VAL A 202 -7.11 3.69 4.84
C VAL A 202 -7.03 2.96 3.50
N GLU A 203 -8.17 2.62 2.93
CA GLU A 203 -8.30 1.82 1.70
C GLU A 203 -8.74 2.65 0.48
N SER A 204 -9.66 3.59 0.66
CA SER A 204 -10.09 4.45 -0.44
C SER A 204 -10.57 5.81 0.05
N ILE A 205 -10.39 6.81 -0.82
CA ILE A 205 -10.76 8.20 -0.57
C ILE A 205 -11.56 8.67 -1.78
N SER A 206 -12.69 9.32 -1.55
CA SER A 206 -13.48 9.96 -2.60
C SER A 206 -13.84 11.36 -2.16
N CYS A 207 -13.32 12.34 -2.91
CA CYS A 207 -13.41 13.76 -2.58
C CYS A 207 -14.05 14.52 -3.73
N LEU A 208 -14.95 15.44 -3.39
CA LEU A 208 -15.51 16.42 -4.29
C LEU A 208 -15.52 17.77 -3.56
N SER A 209 -14.90 18.78 -4.13
CA SER A 209 -14.80 20.11 -3.52
C SER A 209 -14.96 21.20 -4.58
N LYS A 210 -15.51 22.35 -4.18
CA LYS A 210 -15.50 23.57 -5.03
C LYS A 210 -14.16 24.29 -4.98
N LYS A 211 -13.40 24.12 -3.90
CA LYS A 211 -12.05 24.68 -3.75
C LYS A 211 -11.00 23.69 -4.27
N PRO A 212 -9.95 24.16 -4.95
CA PRO A 212 -8.82 23.31 -5.29
C PRO A 212 -8.17 22.78 -4.00
N PHE A 213 -7.73 21.53 -4.04
CA PHE A 213 -7.01 20.88 -2.94
C PHE A 213 -5.83 20.08 -3.49
N SER A 214 -4.80 19.91 -2.67
CA SER A 214 -3.59 19.13 -3.01
C SER A 214 -3.90 17.64 -3.00
N CYS A 215 -3.88 17.01 -4.18
CA CYS A 215 -4.14 15.57 -4.32
C CYS A 215 -2.99 14.72 -3.77
N ASP A 216 -1.76 15.23 -3.81
CA ASP A 216 -0.56 14.52 -3.33
C ASP A 216 -0.66 14.22 -1.83
N ASN A 217 -1.10 15.21 -1.04
CA ASN A 217 -1.31 15.08 0.40
C ASN A 217 -2.27 13.93 0.72
N PHE A 218 -3.40 13.86 0.03
CA PHE A 218 -4.38 12.79 0.26
C PHE A 218 -3.90 11.43 -0.24
N THR A 219 -3.00 11.40 -1.22
CA THR A 219 -2.42 10.16 -1.73
C THR A 219 -1.53 9.50 -0.66
N GLN A 220 -0.80 10.29 0.13
CA GLN A 220 0.05 9.79 1.21
C GLN A 220 -0.71 9.19 2.40
N LEU A 221 -2.01 9.48 2.54
CA LEU A 221 -2.84 8.90 3.59
C LEU A 221 -3.14 7.41 3.35
N TYR A 222 -3.09 6.97 2.10
CA TYR A 222 -3.43 5.61 1.71
C TYR A 222 -2.48 4.58 2.35
N GLY A 223 -3.05 3.48 2.85
CA GLY A 223 -2.30 2.41 3.50
C GLY A 223 -1.90 2.71 4.96
N LYS A 224 -2.09 3.93 5.47
CA LYS A 224 -1.79 4.24 6.88
C LYS A 224 -2.94 3.80 7.79
N HIS A 225 -2.57 3.35 9.00
CA HIS A 225 -3.52 2.92 10.04
C HIS A 225 -4.23 4.12 10.68
N GLU A 226 -5.47 3.96 11.14
CA GLU A 226 -6.27 5.05 11.72
C GLU A 226 -5.64 5.68 12.97
N ALA A 227 -4.87 4.88 13.73
CA ALA A 227 -4.15 5.33 14.92
C ALA A 227 -3.10 6.39 14.58
N TYR A 228 -2.51 6.32 13.39
CA TYR A 228 -1.58 7.32 12.87
C TYR A 228 -2.24 8.69 12.72
N PHE A 229 -3.56 8.72 12.49
CA PHE A 229 -4.37 9.93 12.41
C PHE A 229 -5.10 10.19 13.73
N ASN A 230 -4.38 10.10 14.85
CA ASN A 230 -4.90 10.41 16.19
C ASN A 230 -6.20 9.65 16.54
N ASN A 231 -6.26 8.34 16.24
CA ASN A 231 -7.46 7.51 16.41
C ASN A 231 -8.68 8.10 15.71
N LEU A 232 -8.56 8.31 14.40
CA LEU A 232 -9.56 8.99 13.57
C LEU A 232 -10.97 8.42 13.74
N LEU A 233 -11.11 7.09 13.76
CA LEU A 233 -12.39 6.41 13.87
C LEU A 233 -13.08 6.73 15.19
N VAL A 234 -12.36 6.66 16.32
CA VAL A 234 -12.88 6.98 17.64
C VAL A 234 -13.34 8.43 17.71
N ARG A 235 -12.55 9.38 17.20
CA ARG A 235 -12.91 10.81 17.18
C ARG A 235 -14.11 11.09 16.28
N TYR A 236 -14.23 10.38 15.17
CA TYR A 236 -15.38 10.49 14.29
C TYR A 236 -16.65 9.96 14.97
N ASN A 237 -16.57 8.82 15.66
CA ASN A 237 -17.70 8.23 16.39
C ASN A 237 -18.21 9.14 17.53
N ILE A 238 -17.31 9.88 18.18
CA ILE A 238 -17.65 10.86 19.23
C ILE A 238 -18.06 12.22 18.62
N ASN A 239 -18.17 12.33 17.28
CA ASN A 239 -18.51 13.55 16.55
C ASN A 239 -17.56 14.74 16.80
N LEU A 240 -16.28 14.50 17.12
CA LEU A 240 -15.27 15.57 17.20
C LEU A 240 -14.81 16.06 15.82
N ILE A 241 -15.07 15.29 14.76
CA ILE A 241 -14.64 15.61 13.40
C ILE A 241 -15.84 16.09 12.59
N ASP A 242 -15.92 17.40 12.46
CA ASP A 242 -16.99 18.07 11.72
C ASP A 242 -16.77 18.09 10.20
N ASP A 243 -15.54 18.37 9.76
CA ASP A 243 -15.13 18.40 8.35
C ASP A 243 -13.79 17.68 8.19
N LEU A 244 -13.77 16.61 7.39
CA LEU A 244 -12.55 15.85 7.11
C LEU A 244 -11.53 16.68 6.34
N PHE A 245 -11.96 17.61 5.48
CA PHE A 245 -11.03 18.50 4.79
C PHE A 245 -10.29 19.41 5.77
N ASP A 246 -11.00 20.01 6.73
CA ASP A 246 -10.41 20.86 7.75
C ASP A 246 -9.49 20.05 8.66
N TYR A 247 -9.92 18.84 9.05
CA TYR A 247 -9.14 17.92 9.87
C TYR A 247 -7.76 17.60 9.28
N PHE A 248 -7.70 17.28 7.98
CA PHE A 248 -6.45 16.97 7.29
C PHE A 248 -5.62 18.21 6.92
N THR A 249 -6.18 19.42 7.04
CA THR A 249 -5.47 20.69 6.77
C THR A 249 -4.87 21.31 8.05
N LYS A 250 -5.10 20.70 9.22
CA LYS A 250 -4.54 21.18 10.50
C LYS A 250 -3.01 21.16 10.50
N PRO A 251 -2.34 22.05 11.23
CA PRO A 251 -0.87 22.19 11.17
C PRO A 251 -0.09 20.93 11.54
N TRP A 252 -0.62 20.08 12.44
CA TRP A 252 0.03 18.83 12.83
C TRP A 252 0.10 17.80 11.68
N THR A 253 -0.80 17.86 10.69
CA THR A 253 -0.78 16.94 9.55
C THR A 253 0.27 17.32 8.50
N ALA A 254 0.76 18.57 8.53
CA ALA A 254 1.74 19.06 7.56
C ALA A 254 3.04 18.25 7.56
N ALA A 255 3.45 17.74 8.73
CA ALA A 255 4.62 16.86 8.85
C ALA A 255 4.45 15.54 8.10
N PHE A 256 3.22 15.01 8.02
CA PHE A 256 2.95 13.74 7.35
C PHE A 256 3.02 13.81 5.84
N PHE A 257 2.80 15.00 5.27
CA PHE A 257 2.79 15.19 3.82
C PHE A 257 4.19 15.30 3.20
N GLN A 258 5.23 15.21 4.04
CA GLN A 258 6.62 15.40 3.65
C GLN A 258 7.28 14.05 3.42
N GLU A 259 7.83 13.85 2.22
CA GLU A 259 8.64 12.67 1.89
C GLU A 259 9.74 12.35 2.92
N PRO A 260 10.56 13.31 3.41
CA PRO A 260 11.64 12.97 4.33
C PRO A 260 11.14 12.48 5.69
N PHE A 261 9.89 12.78 6.08
CA PHE A 261 9.29 12.25 7.30
C PHE A 261 9.11 10.73 7.20
N THR A 262 8.79 10.21 6.01
CA THR A 262 8.68 8.76 5.81
C THR A 262 10.03 8.06 5.95
N THR A 263 11.10 8.66 5.43
CA THR A 263 12.48 8.16 5.62
C THR A 263 12.87 8.18 7.10
N MET A 264 12.55 9.25 7.80
CA MET A 264 12.81 9.37 9.23
C MET A 264 12.04 8.30 10.05
N LEU A 265 10.79 8.02 9.70
CA LEU A 265 10.03 6.94 10.33
C LEU A 265 10.71 5.58 10.10
N ASN A 266 11.13 5.30 8.86
CA ASN A 266 11.86 4.07 8.54
C ASN A 266 13.14 3.96 9.37
N ASP A 267 13.92 5.04 9.48
CA ASP A 267 15.11 5.10 10.33
C ASP A 267 14.76 4.79 11.80
N ILE A 268 13.66 5.35 12.33
CA ILE A 268 13.20 5.06 13.71
C ILE A 268 12.84 3.58 13.86
N TYR A 269 12.14 2.99 12.89
CA TYR A 269 11.75 1.59 12.95
C TYR A 269 12.96 0.66 12.85
N GLU A 270 13.93 0.94 11.99
CA GLU A 270 15.16 0.16 11.87
C GLU A 270 16.02 0.23 13.15
N HIS A 271 16.14 1.43 13.74
CA HIS A 271 17.03 1.66 14.88
C HIS A 271 16.38 1.41 16.25
N GLY A 272 15.04 1.48 16.35
CA GLY A 272 14.30 1.35 17.61
C GLY A 272 13.05 0.46 17.56
N GLY A 273 12.54 0.14 16.37
CA GLY A 273 11.34 -0.68 16.18
C GLY A 273 11.60 -2.19 16.15
N ASN A 274 12.78 -2.62 15.68
CA ASN A 274 13.15 -4.05 15.70
C ASN A 274 13.10 -4.63 17.12
N THR A 275 13.50 -3.88 18.15
CA THR A 275 13.46 -4.36 19.55
C THR A 275 12.05 -4.41 20.14
N VAL A 276 11.20 -3.40 19.89
CA VAL A 276 9.82 -3.36 20.42
C VAL A 276 8.94 -4.38 19.69
N TYR A 277 9.05 -4.43 18.36
CA TYR A 277 8.22 -5.31 17.53
C TYR A 277 8.61 -6.77 17.70
N ASP A 278 9.91 -7.10 17.80
CA ASP A 278 10.34 -8.47 18.08
C ASP A 278 9.85 -8.91 19.46
N VAL A 279 9.87 -8.04 20.48
CA VAL A 279 9.33 -8.36 21.81
C VAL A 279 7.81 -8.53 21.80
N VAL A 280 7.07 -7.67 21.10
CA VAL A 280 5.62 -7.84 20.95
C VAL A 280 5.30 -9.10 20.16
N LYS A 281 6.07 -9.43 19.12
CA LYS A 281 5.89 -10.63 18.31
C LYS A 281 6.27 -11.91 19.07
N THR A 282 7.33 -11.90 19.87
CA THR A 282 7.68 -13.04 20.73
C THR A 282 6.63 -13.23 21.80
N LYS A 283 6.20 -12.17 22.50
CA LYS A 283 5.12 -12.26 23.50
C LYS A 283 3.77 -12.67 22.91
N PHE A 284 3.43 -12.17 21.72
CA PHE A 284 2.22 -12.56 21.01
C PHE A 284 2.29 -14.04 20.60
N ASN A 285 3.44 -14.52 20.12
CA ASN A 285 3.64 -15.93 19.83
C ASN A 285 3.60 -16.80 21.10
N GLU A 286 4.22 -16.37 22.20
CA GLU A 286 4.17 -17.06 23.50
C GLU A 286 2.73 -17.18 24.03
N PHE A 287 1.90 -16.14 23.86
CA PHE A 287 0.49 -16.17 24.24
C PHE A 287 -0.31 -17.22 23.44
N TYR A 288 -0.07 -17.34 22.13
CA TYR A 288 -0.74 -18.34 21.27
C TYR A 288 -0.16 -19.75 21.40
N GLU A 289 1.14 -19.89 21.65
CA GLU A 289 1.79 -21.18 21.93
C GLU A 289 1.37 -21.74 23.30
N GLY A 290 1.18 -20.87 24.31
CA GLY A 290 0.61 -21.23 25.61
C GLY A 290 -0.83 -21.78 25.51
N GLN A 291 -1.67 -21.18 24.65
CA GLN A 291 -3.04 -21.68 24.42
C GLN A 291 -3.10 -23.00 23.62
N ARG A 292 -2.09 -23.27 22.78
CA ARG A 292 -1.96 -24.58 22.10
C ARG A 292 -1.55 -25.71 23.05
N ALA A 293 -0.87 -25.40 24.15
CA ALA A 293 -0.45 -26.40 25.13
C ALA A 293 -1.60 -26.88 26.04
N GLU A 294 -2.68 -26.10 26.19
CA GLU A 294 -3.80 -26.42 27.09
C GLU A 294 -5.09 -26.91 26.41
N SER A 295 -5.13 -27.05 25.07
CA SER A 295 -6.33 -27.47 24.35
C SER A 295 -6.19 -28.83 23.66
N VAL A 296 -6.15 -29.90 24.46
CA VAL A 296 -6.63 -31.23 24.04
C VAL A 296 -7.93 -31.52 24.80
N THR A 297 -9.01 -30.83 24.43
CA THR A 297 -10.41 -31.31 24.56
C THR A 297 -11.27 -30.57 23.54
N GLU A 298 -11.89 -31.31 22.62
CA GLU A 298 -12.46 -30.82 21.36
C GLU A 298 -13.80 -30.07 21.47
N GLU A 299 -14.35 -29.82 22.65
CA GLU A 299 -15.73 -29.30 22.78
C GLU A 299 -15.86 -27.83 23.20
N LEU A 300 -14.76 -27.11 23.45
CA LEU A 300 -14.78 -25.68 23.83
C LEU A 300 -14.40 -24.71 22.71
N SER A 301 -14.06 -25.23 21.52
CA SER A 301 -13.65 -24.42 20.36
C SER A 301 -14.75 -23.50 19.82
N ALA A 302 -16.02 -23.72 20.19
CA ALA A 302 -17.15 -22.87 19.81
C ALA A 302 -17.47 -21.74 20.81
N PHE A 303 -17.04 -21.85 22.07
CA PHE A 303 -17.36 -20.85 23.12
C PHE A 303 -16.30 -19.75 23.27
N ILE A 304 -15.05 -20.01 22.87
CA ILE A 304 -13.92 -19.06 23.05
C ILE A 304 -13.83 -18.03 21.91
N PHE A 305 -14.53 -18.22 20.78
CA PHE A 305 -14.64 -17.18 19.73
C PHE A 305 -15.47 -15.96 20.14
N ASN A 306 -16.02 -15.92 21.36
CA ASN A 306 -16.98 -14.90 21.79
C ASN A 306 -16.44 -13.90 22.82
N GLU A 307 -15.20 -14.01 23.29
CA GLU A 307 -14.53 -12.91 23.99
C GLU A 307 -13.75 -12.03 23.01
N SER A 308 -14.18 -10.77 22.96
CA SER A 308 -13.91 -9.78 21.93
C SER A 308 -12.43 -9.44 21.74
N CYS A 309 -11.80 -10.01 20.73
CA CYS A 309 -10.75 -9.31 19.98
C CYS A 309 -11.35 -8.88 18.63
N LYS A 310 -12.25 -7.90 18.66
CA LYS A 310 -12.97 -7.44 17.47
C LYS A 310 -12.15 -6.45 16.63
N GLU A 311 -11.16 -5.76 17.21
CA GLU A 311 -10.38 -4.72 16.52
C GLU A 311 -8.90 -4.70 16.99
N CYS A 312 -8.01 -4.23 16.10
CA CYS A 312 -6.58 -4.08 16.39
C CYS A 312 -6.38 -3.02 17.49
N GLY A 313 -5.65 -3.34 18.56
CA GLY A 313 -5.35 -2.38 19.63
C GLY A 313 -6.43 -2.26 20.72
N GLN A 314 -7.33 -3.23 20.87
CA GLN A 314 -8.28 -3.26 21.99
C GLN A 314 -7.82 -4.14 23.18
N ASN A 315 -6.66 -4.80 23.08
CA ASN A 315 -6.14 -5.62 24.17
C ASN A 315 -5.40 -4.73 25.19
N GLU A 316 -6.08 -4.43 26.30
CA GLU A 316 -5.57 -3.62 27.41
C GLU A 316 -4.25 -4.16 27.98
N VAL A 317 -4.10 -5.49 28.03
CA VAL A 317 -2.88 -6.16 28.55
C VAL A 317 -1.68 -5.90 27.64
N LEU A 318 -1.87 -5.99 26.32
CA LEU A 318 -0.80 -5.72 25.36
C LEU A 318 -0.39 -4.25 25.34
N HIS A 319 -1.32 -3.32 25.54
CA HIS A 319 -1.01 -1.90 25.69
C HIS A 319 -0.21 -1.61 26.95
N HIS A 320 -0.62 -2.18 28.08
CA HIS A 320 0.10 -2.01 29.34
C HIS A 320 1.54 -2.53 29.25
N ASP A 321 1.72 -3.72 28.67
CA ASP A 321 3.04 -4.31 28.45
C ASP A 321 3.90 -3.49 27.48
N ALA A 322 3.31 -2.99 26.39
CA ALA A 322 4.00 -2.13 25.43
C ALA A 322 4.41 -0.80 26.07
N ASP A 323 3.57 -0.20 26.92
CA ASP A 323 3.86 1.04 27.63
C ASP A 323 4.99 0.88 28.65
N ILE A 324 5.01 -0.22 29.39
CA ILE A 324 6.10 -0.55 30.31
C ILE A 324 7.41 -0.69 29.54
N PHE A 325 7.38 -1.41 28.41
CA PHE A 325 8.56 -1.59 27.57
C PHE A 325 9.04 -0.27 26.96
N TRP A 326 8.12 0.54 26.42
CA TRP A 326 8.43 1.84 25.83
C TRP A 326 9.10 2.78 26.83
N LYS A 327 8.63 2.79 28.09
CA LYS A 327 9.24 3.54 29.19
C LYS A 327 10.60 2.97 29.58
N ALA A 328 10.76 1.66 29.64
CA ALA A 328 12.02 1.00 29.98
C ALA A 328 13.14 1.26 28.96
N VAL A 329 12.79 1.29 27.67
CA VAL A 329 13.72 1.62 26.58
C VAL A 329 14.00 3.12 26.47
N GLY A 330 13.20 3.96 27.15
CA GLY A 330 13.26 5.41 26.98
C GLY A 330 12.88 5.84 25.57
N GLY A 331 11.87 5.21 24.98
CA GLY A 331 11.48 5.37 23.57
C GLY A 331 11.21 6.82 23.18
N GLU A 332 10.68 7.63 24.11
CA GLU A 332 10.50 9.07 23.90
C GLU A 332 11.80 9.79 23.54
N ARG A 333 12.92 9.45 24.20
CA ARG A 333 14.23 10.05 23.92
C ARG A 333 14.77 9.63 22.55
N ILE A 334 14.49 8.41 22.12
CA ILE A 334 14.90 7.89 20.81
C ILE A 334 14.16 8.62 19.69
N VAL A 335 12.83 8.72 19.81
CA VAL A 335 11.98 9.44 18.86
C VAL A 335 12.38 10.91 18.83
N PHE A 336 12.54 11.53 20.00
CA PHE A 336 12.89 12.93 20.11
C PHE A 336 14.27 13.22 19.49
N LYS A 337 15.30 12.43 19.80
CA LYS A 337 16.64 12.55 19.21
C LYS A 337 16.62 12.48 17.67
N ASN A 338 15.85 11.53 17.13
CA ASN A 338 15.69 11.41 15.68
C ASN A 338 14.94 12.60 15.09
N LEU A 339 13.94 13.14 15.82
CA LEU A 339 13.19 14.32 15.43
C LEU A 339 14.05 15.58 15.44
N THR A 340 14.89 15.78 16.47
CA THR A 340 15.87 16.86 16.49
C THR A 340 16.83 16.74 15.31
N ARG A 341 17.34 15.53 15.03
CA ARG A 341 18.23 15.27 13.89
C ARG A 341 17.55 15.58 12.55
N TYR A 342 16.28 15.22 12.41
CA TYR A 342 15.46 15.51 11.24
C TYR A 342 15.27 17.01 11.03
N LEU A 343 14.84 17.72 12.08
CA LEU A 343 14.64 19.17 12.01
C LEU A 343 15.94 19.92 11.70
N HIS A 344 17.07 19.50 12.27
CA HIS A 344 18.38 20.08 11.92
C HIS A 344 18.79 19.83 10.47
N LYS A 345 18.57 18.62 9.93
CA LYS A 345 18.89 18.31 8.52
C LYS A 345 18.03 19.10 7.55
N ASN A 346 16.75 19.31 7.88
CA ASN A 346 15.76 19.93 6.99
C ASN A 346 15.50 21.41 7.26
N ALA A 347 16.15 22.01 8.27
CA ALA A 347 16.07 23.43 8.59
C ALA A 347 16.47 24.33 7.42
N VAL A 348 17.39 23.87 6.56
CA VAL A 348 17.84 24.60 5.36
C VAL A 348 16.79 24.57 4.24
N ALA A 349 16.01 23.49 4.15
CA ALA A 349 15.01 23.30 3.08
C ALA A 349 13.65 23.94 3.39
N ASN A 350 13.34 24.20 4.67
CA ASN A 350 12.08 24.81 5.08
C ASN A 350 12.29 25.77 6.27
N PRO A 351 12.35 27.09 6.04
CA PRO A 351 12.61 28.09 7.09
C PRO A 351 11.46 28.24 8.10
N HIS A 352 10.32 27.58 7.87
CA HIS A 352 9.15 27.60 8.75
C HIS A 352 9.13 26.49 9.81
N TYR A 353 10.12 25.59 9.86
CA TYR A 353 10.20 24.65 10.97
C TYR A 353 10.64 25.36 12.24
N ALA A 354 9.85 25.22 13.31
CA ALA A 354 10.27 25.63 14.63
C ALA A 354 11.47 24.77 15.05
N VAL A 355 12.60 25.41 15.35
CA VAL A 355 13.75 24.74 15.95
C VAL A 355 13.38 24.44 17.41
N PRO A 356 13.38 23.17 17.86
CA PRO A 356 13.10 22.85 19.25
C PRO A 356 14.20 23.43 20.13
N ASP A 357 13.79 24.15 21.18
CA ASP A 357 14.71 24.84 22.07
C ASP A 357 15.48 23.83 22.92
N MET A 358 16.80 24.02 23.07
CA MET A 358 17.68 23.04 23.73
C MET A 358 17.41 22.83 25.23
N GLN A 359 16.55 23.67 25.82
CA GLN A 359 16.16 23.62 27.22
C GLN A 359 15.06 22.58 27.50
N PHE A 360 14.40 22.05 26.47
CA PHE A 360 13.39 21.00 26.57
C PHE A 360 13.89 19.64 26.04
N ILE A 361 15.21 19.47 25.94
CA ILE A 361 15.91 18.24 25.49
C ILE A 361 16.16 17.29 26.66
#